data_AF-A0A2J0KZR0-F1
#
_entry.id   AF-A0A2J0KZR0-F1
#
_cell.length_a   1.000
_cell.length_b   1.000
_cell.length_c   1.000
_cell.angle_alpha   90.00
_cell.angle_beta   90.00
_cell.angle_gamma   90.00
#
_symmetry.space_group_name_H-M   'P 1'
#
loop_
_entity.id
_entity.type
_entity.pdbx_description
1 polymer ?
#
loop_
_entity_poly.entity_id
_entity_poly.type
_entity_poly.pdbx_seq_one_letter_code
_entity_poly.pdbx_strand_id
1 'polypeptide(L)'
;MYEERESDVPDWETKEVEIPESLKKKWREEEAEGIRAGVCTACGWPYTKMDLSCRHCGKPTEISGGVLVGLRRWFFKTRIGLLALIFILLGIFLFICVMV
;
A
#
# COMPACT_ATOMS: atom_id res chain seq x y z
N MET A 1 -27.39 -43.75 24.35
CA MET A 1 -28.44 -43.37 23.39
C MET A 1 -28.49 -41.86 23.44
N TYR A 2 -27.85 -41.19 22.49
CA TYR A 2 -27.85 -39.72 22.42
C TYR A 2 -28.98 -39.31 21.49
N GLU A 3 -29.91 -38.53 22.02
CA GLU A 3 -31.04 -37.95 21.30
C GLU A 3 -30.47 -36.84 20.38
N GLU A 4 -30.47 -37.10 19.07
CA GLU A 4 -30.21 -36.07 18.05
C GLU A 4 -31.39 -35.10 18.07
N ARG A 5 -31.21 -33.94 18.72
CA ARG A 5 -32.09 -32.80 18.50
C ARG A 5 -31.76 -32.22 17.13
N GLU A 6 -32.62 -32.52 16.14
CA GLU A 6 -32.68 -31.78 14.89
C GLU A 6 -32.87 -30.29 15.21
N SER A 7 -31.77 -29.54 15.19
CA SER A 7 -31.81 -28.09 15.24
C SER A 7 -32.35 -27.63 13.90
N ASP A 8 -33.59 -27.17 13.89
CA ASP A 8 -34.25 -26.50 12.79
C ASP A 8 -33.43 -25.22 12.47
N VAL A 9 -32.43 -25.36 11.59
CA VAL A 9 -31.57 -24.26 11.17
C VAL A 9 -32.43 -23.36 10.27
N PRO A 10 -32.70 -22.11 10.66
CA PRO A 10 -33.62 -21.27 9.92
C PRO A 10 -33.10 -20.94 8.51
N ASP A 11 -34.01 -21.06 7.53
CA ASP A 11 -33.81 -21.07 6.07
C ASP A 11 -33.12 -19.83 5.44
N TRP A 12 -32.74 -18.86 6.27
CA TRP A 12 -31.98 -17.68 5.83
C TRP A 12 -30.47 -17.96 5.70
N GLU A 13 -29.98 -19.10 6.21
CA GLU A 13 -28.57 -19.48 6.16
C GLU A 13 -28.15 -20.12 4.82
N THR A 14 -29.12 -20.49 3.97
CA THR A 14 -28.91 -21.29 2.76
C THR A 14 -29.06 -20.50 1.45
N LYS A 15 -28.86 -19.19 1.46
CA LYS A 15 -28.65 -18.47 0.20
C LYS A 15 -27.21 -18.69 -0.23
N GLU A 16 -27.00 -19.68 -1.09
CA GLU A 16 -25.81 -19.82 -1.92
C GLU A 16 -25.70 -18.57 -2.80
N VAL A 17 -25.16 -17.48 -2.24
CA VAL A 17 -24.80 -16.30 -3.01
C VAL A 17 -23.64 -16.72 -3.89
N GLU A 18 -23.93 -16.96 -5.17
CA GLU A 18 -22.90 -17.21 -6.17
C GLU A 18 -21.90 -16.07 -6.13
N ILE A 19 -20.74 -16.32 -5.52
CA ILE A 19 -19.71 -15.31 -5.34
C ILE A 19 -19.29 -14.83 -6.73
N PRO A 20 -19.40 -13.52 -7.03
CA PRO A 20 -19.03 -12.95 -8.32
C PRO A 20 -17.63 -13.40 -8.75
N GLU A 21 -17.47 -13.80 -10.01
CA GLU A 21 -16.17 -14.27 -10.52
C GLU A 21 -15.04 -13.24 -10.36
N SER A 22 -15.39 -11.95 -10.41
CA SER A 22 -14.47 -10.84 -10.17
C SER A 22 -13.88 -10.86 -8.75
N LEU A 23 -14.69 -11.21 -7.74
CA LEU A 23 -14.25 -11.35 -6.36
C LEU A 23 -13.42 -12.61 -6.16
N LYS A 24 -13.79 -13.73 -6.80
CA LYS A 24 -12.97 -14.96 -6.79
C LYS A 24 -11.59 -14.74 -7.40
N LYS A 25 -11.50 -13.94 -8.47
CA LYS A 25 -10.21 -13.58 -9.09
C LYS A 25 -9.38 -12.71 -8.15
N LYS A 26 -9.99 -11.67 -7.57
CA LYS A 26 -9.32 -10.78 -6.62
C LYS A 26 -8.80 -11.52 -5.38
N TRP A 27 -9.59 -12.42 -4.81
CA TRP A 27 -9.14 -13.24 -3.68
C TRP A 27 -8.01 -14.17 -4.05
N ARG A 28 -8.03 -14.81 -5.23
CA ARG A 28 -6.90 -15.62 -5.68
C ARG A 28 -5.64 -14.80 -5.88
N GLU A 29 -5.76 -13.58 -6.40
CA GLU A 29 -4.63 -12.66 -6.55
C GLU A 29 -4.08 -12.24 -5.17
N GLU A 30 -4.95 -11.86 -4.22
CA GLU A 30 -4.56 -11.49 -2.85
C GLU A 30 -3.99 -12.66 -2.05
N GLU A 31 -4.52 -13.86 -2.22
CA GLU A 31 -4.05 -15.10 -1.57
C GLU A 31 -2.70 -15.55 -2.15
N ALA A 32 -2.50 -15.41 -3.47
CA ALA A 32 -1.23 -15.69 -4.13
C ALA A 32 -0.13 -14.67 -3.77
N GLU A 33 -0.47 -13.39 -3.65
CA GLU A 33 0.44 -12.35 -3.15
C GLU A 33 0.73 -12.55 -1.64
N GLY A 34 -0.23 -13.14 -0.92
CA GLY A 34 -0.19 -13.42 0.51
C GLY A 34 -0.14 -12.15 1.36
N ILE A 35 0.12 -12.30 2.66
CA ILE A 35 0.30 -11.16 3.59
C ILE A 35 1.65 -10.45 3.33
N ARG A 36 2.43 -10.86 2.32
CA ARG A 36 3.77 -10.34 2.06
C ARG A 36 3.65 -8.92 1.49
N ALA A 37 4.23 -7.95 2.21
CA ALA A 37 4.29 -6.56 1.76
C ALA A 37 5.41 -6.31 0.76
N GLY A 38 6.50 -7.06 0.92
CA GLY A 38 7.76 -6.81 0.25
C GLY A 38 8.93 -7.40 1.03
N VAL A 39 10.12 -6.92 0.69
CA VAL A 39 11.38 -7.42 1.22
C VAL A 39 12.05 -6.32 2.04
N CYS A 40 12.52 -6.64 3.24
CA CYS A 40 13.21 -5.70 4.10
C CYS A 40 14.53 -5.26 3.44
N THR A 41 14.73 -3.95 3.29
CA THR A 41 15.92 -3.36 2.67
C THR A 41 17.21 -3.62 3.46
N ALA A 42 17.11 -3.97 4.73
CA ALA A 42 18.27 -4.18 5.59
C ALA A 42 18.77 -5.62 5.64
N CYS A 43 17.88 -6.61 5.62
CA CYS A 43 18.24 -8.01 5.78
C CYS A 43 17.75 -8.93 4.65
N GLY A 44 16.99 -8.41 3.68
CA GLY A 44 16.50 -9.20 2.56
C GLY A 44 15.38 -10.19 2.90
N TRP A 45 14.89 -10.19 4.14
CA TRP A 45 13.78 -11.07 4.54
C TRP A 45 12.42 -10.49 4.16
N PRO A 46 11.47 -11.33 3.71
CA PRO A 46 10.11 -10.89 3.46
C PRO A 46 9.45 -10.42 4.77
N TYR A 47 8.69 -9.34 4.71
CA TYR A 47 7.90 -8.84 5.84
C TYR A 47 6.42 -8.71 5.45
N THR A 48 5.54 -8.66 6.46
CA THR A 48 4.09 -8.58 6.23
C THR A 48 3.58 -7.14 6.25
N LYS A 49 2.48 -6.83 5.54
CA LYS A 49 1.96 -5.44 5.45
C LYS A 49 1.53 -4.87 6.79
N MET A 50 1.29 -5.73 7.78
CA MET A 50 0.86 -5.34 9.13
C MET A 50 2.05 -4.99 10.05
N ASP A 51 3.27 -5.42 9.70
CA ASP A 51 4.43 -5.16 10.54
C ASP A 51 5.05 -3.79 10.19
N LEU A 52 5.15 -2.88 11.17
CA LEU A 52 5.85 -1.59 11.05
C LEU A 52 7.38 -1.75 11.06
N SER A 53 7.86 -2.90 11.53
CA SER A 53 9.28 -3.25 11.62
C SER A 53 9.52 -4.67 11.12
N CYS A 54 10.71 -4.92 10.58
CA CYS A 54 11.07 -6.25 10.12
C CYS A 54 11.25 -7.17 11.34
N ARG A 55 10.46 -8.24 11.43
CA ARG A 55 10.56 -9.23 12.52
C ARG A 55 11.95 -9.87 12.66
N HIS A 56 12.74 -9.90 11.58
CA HIS A 56 14.05 -10.54 11.60
C HIS A 56 15.16 -9.62 12.14
N CYS A 57 15.21 -8.37 11.71
CA CYS A 57 16.31 -7.45 12.07
C CYS A 57 15.88 -6.28 12.97
N GLY A 58 14.59 -6.14 13.27
CA GLY A 58 14.02 -5.08 14.11
C GLY A 58 14.04 -3.69 13.46
N LYS A 59 14.63 -3.53 12.27
CA LYS A 59 14.65 -2.24 11.58
C LYS A 59 13.26 -1.86 11.05
N PRO A 60 12.91 -0.57 11.05
CA PRO A 60 11.64 -0.11 10.50
C PRO A 60 11.56 -0.51 9.03
N THR A 61 10.45 -1.14 8.65
CA THR A 61 10.18 -1.43 7.25
C THR A 61 9.74 -0.13 6.61
N GLU A 62 10.39 0.28 5.52
CA GLU A 62 9.83 1.33 4.67
C GLU A 62 8.54 0.74 4.11
N ILE A 63 7.40 1.01 4.77
CA ILE A 63 6.09 0.80 4.18
C ILE A 63 6.19 1.55 2.87
N SER A 64 6.11 0.80 1.77
CA SER A 64 6.15 1.32 0.41
C SER A 64 4.88 2.15 0.22
N GLY A 65 4.88 3.35 0.82
CA GLY A 65 3.99 4.43 0.46
C GLY A 65 4.11 4.55 -1.04
N GLY A 66 2.97 4.43 -1.72
CA GLY A 66 2.91 4.08 -3.12
C GLY A 66 3.71 5.00 -4.05
N VAL A 67 3.66 4.69 -5.34
CA VAL A 67 4.38 5.32 -6.47
C VAL A 67 4.64 6.84 -6.33
N LEU A 68 3.72 7.59 -5.73
CA LEU A 68 3.83 9.02 -5.40
C LEU A 68 5.00 9.39 -4.47
N VAL A 69 5.31 8.57 -3.46
CA VAL A 69 6.45 8.81 -2.55
C VAL A 69 7.77 8.59 -3.28
N GLY A 70 7.81 7.60 -4.18
CA GLY A 70 8.94 7.38 -5.10
C GLY A 70 9.18 8.56 -6.04
N LEU A 71 8.11 9.11 -6.63
CA LEU A 71 8.19 10.29 -7.49
C LEU A 71 8.68 11.53 -6.73
N ARG A 72 8.16 11.78 -5.53
CA ARG A 72 8.60 12.91 -4.69
C ARG A 72 10.07 12.78 -4.33
N ARG A 73 10.52 11.59 -3.93
CA ARG A 73 11.93 11.34 -3.57
C ARG A 73 12.84 11.50 -4.80
N TRP A 74 12.36 11.13 -5.99
CA TRP A 74 13.08 11.33 -7.26
C TRP A 74 13.17 12.81 -7.66
N PHE A 75 12.07 13.56 -7.54
CA PHE A 75 12.02 14.99 -7.88
C PHE A 75 12.99 15.81 -7.00
N PHE A 76 13.05 15.55 -5.70
CA PHE A 76 13.99 16.23 -4.80
C PHE A 76 15.44 15.73 -4.90
N LYS A 77 15.67 14.50 -5.37
CA LYS A 77 17.02 13.94 -5.51
C LYS A 77 17.69 14.30 -6.83
N THR A 78 16.92 14.63 -7.86
CA THR A 78 17.45 15.02 -9.17
C THR A 78 17.72 16.52 -9.22
N ARG A 79 18.87 16.91 -9.80
CA ARG A 79 19.24 18.33 -9.99
C ARG A 79 18.20 19.11 -10.81
N ILE A 80 17.39 18.41 -11.59
CA ILE A 80 16.30 18.97 -12.39
C ILE A 80 15.22 19.60 -11.49
N GLY A 81 14.81 18.93 -10.41
CA GLY A 81 13.83 19.47 -9.47
C GLY A 81 14.34 20.71 -8.73
N LEU A 82 15.64 20.74 -8.40
CA LEU A 82 16.28 21.91 -7.79
C LEU A 82 16.30 23.10 -8.75
N LEU A 83 16.69 22.88 -10.02
CA LEU A 83 16.71 23.93 -11.04
C LEU A 83 15.32 24.48 -11.32
N ALA A 84 14.30 23.62 -11.41
CA ALA A 84 12.91 24.06 -11.59
C ALA A 84 12.43 24.97 -10.45
N LEU A 85 12.77 24.62 -9.20
CA LEU A 85 12.46 25.45 -8.03
C LEU A 85 13.16 26.81 -8.09
N ILE A 86 14.44 26.85 -8.50
CA ILE A 86 15.20 28.09 -8.66
C ILE A 86 14.56 28.99 -9.73
N PHE A 87 14.15 28.44 -10.87
CA PHE A 87 13.47 29.21 -11.92
C PHE A 87 12.14 29.80 -11.46
N ILE A 88 11.35 29.03 -10.70
CA ILE A 88 10.09 29.52 -10.12
C ILE A 88 10.36 30.67 -9.15
N LEU A 89 11.33 30.52 -8.26
CA LEU A 89 11.70 31.56 -7.29
C LEU A 89 12.25 32.83 -7.98
N LEU A 90 13.07 32.68 -9.03
CA LEU A 90 13.54 33.80 -9.84
C LEU A 90 12.39 34.50 -10.57
N GLY A 91 11.44 33.74 -11.11
CA GLY A 91 10.25 34.32 -11.75
C GLY A 91 9.40 35.13 -10.78
N ILE A 92 9.19 34.62 -9.56
CA ILE A 92 8.47 35.32 -8.50
C ILE A 92 9.23 36.59 -8.07
N PHE A 93 10.55 36.48 -7.89
CA PHE A 93 11.38 37.62 -7.51
C PHE A 93 11.32 38.74 -8.55
N LEU A 94 11.46 38.39 -9.84
CA LEU A 94 11.34 39.36 -10.94
C LEU A 94 9.94 39.97 -11.01
N PHE A 95 8.90 39.17 -10.81
CA PHE A 95 7.52 39.67 -10.78
C PHE A 95 7.30 40.70 -9.66
N ILE A 96 7.81 40.42 -8.46
CA ILE A 96 7.74 41.35 -7.32
C ILE A 96 8.54 42.62 -7.61
N CYS A 97 9.76 42.51 -8.15
CA CYS A 97 10.58 43.67 -8.50
C CYS A 97 10.00 44.54 -9.64
N VAL A 98 9.14 43.99 -10.49
CA VAL A 98 8.44 44.76 -11.55
C VAL A 98 7.17 45.42 -11.02
N MET A 99 6.53 44.86 -9.99
CA MET A 99 5.34 45.44 -9.38
C MET A 99 5.63 46.48 -8.27
N VAL A 100 6.87 46.56 -7.77
CA VAL A 100 7.36 47.59 -6.83
C VAL A 100 8.00 48.74 -7.61
#